data_AF-A0A2A4VRQ8-F1
#
_entry.id   AF-A0A2A4VRQ8-F1
#
_cell.length_a   1.000
_cell.length_b   1.000
_cell.length_c   1.000
_cell.angle_alpha   90.00
_cell.angle_beta   90.00
_cell.angle_gamma   90.00
#
_symmetry.space_group_name_H-M   'P 1'
#
loop_
_entity.id
_entity.type
_entity.pdbx_description
1 polymer ?
#
loop_
_entity_poly.entity_id
_entity_poly.type
_entity_poly.pdbx_seq_one_letter_code
_entity_poly.pdbx_strand_id
1 'polypeptide(L)'
;MKKFLGLALSLLLSFQIAGASEPVFETDEQFAAGRALRDEGMKAFRAGDPKAALLKMEEALSNRPNNTQLLGFVIFLAVQLDDGDRAAEAATLYAASGQAPSDGIQRGLSQLLAAEKWVPLKTAFEANLASKGKATLVYSVPTDIKLIEG
;
A
#
# COMPACT_ATOMS: atom_id res chain seq x y z
N MET A 1 15.32 -46.88 7.43
CA MET A 1 14.51 -45.79 8.02
C MET A 1 15.29 -44.49 7.81
N LYS A 2 15.03 -43.71 6.74
CA LYS A 2 14.29 -42.42 6.75
C LYS A 2 14.64 -41.59 8.02
N LYS A 3 15.23 -40.38 7.98
CA LYS A 3 14.96 -39.23 7.09
C LYS A 3 16.19 -38.31 6.98
N PHE A 4 16.44 -37.83 5.76
CA PHE A 4 17.19 -36.61 5.47
C PHE A 4 16.38 -35.40 5.94
N LEU A 5 17.01 -34.39 6.55
CA LEU A 5 16.42 -33.06 6.67
C LEU A 5 17.50 -32.03 6.30
N GLY A 6 17.71 -31.89 5.00
CA GLY A 6 18.38 -30.73 4.44
C GLY A 6 17.40 -29.57 4.45
N LEU A 7 17.69 -28.54 5.24
CA LEU A 7 16.95 -27.29 5.24
C LEU A 7 17.35 -26.50 3.99
N ALA A 8 16.66 -26.75 2.88
CA ALA A 8 16.83 -25.96 1.66
C ALA A 8 16.11 -24.62 1.84
N LEU A 9 16.91 -23.57 2.02
CA LEU A 9 16.51 -22.17 1.92
C LEU A 9 16.12 -21.88 0.46
N SER A 10 14.87 -22.15 0.10
CA SER A 10 14.35 -21.84 -1.24
C SER A 10 14.05 -20.35 -1.36
N LEU A 11 15.03 -19.64 -1.92
CA LEU A 11 14.90 -18.33 -2.57
C LEU A 11 13.92 -18.48 -3.75
N LEU A 12 12.64 -18.16 -3.53
CA LEU A 12 11.66 -18.02 -4.62
C LEU A 12 11.70 -16.58 -5.14
N LEU A 13 12.63 -16.32 -6.06
CA LEU A 13 12.51 -15.21 -7.02
C LEU A 13 11.46 -15.61 -8.07
N SER A 14 10.19 -15.30 -7.81
CA SER A 14 9.16 -15.27 -8.83
C SER A 14 9.00 -13.84 -9.35
N PHE A 15 9.57 -13.58 -10.53
CA PHE A 15 9.12 -12.52 -11.42
C PHE A 15 7.65 -12.83 -11.80
N GLN A 16 6.69 -12.12 -11.20
CA GLN A 16 5.31 -12.12 -11.70
C GLN A 16 5.13 -10.95 -12.66
N ILE A 17 4.87 -11.32 -13.90
CA ILE A 17 4.33 -10.46 -14.96
C ILE A 17 2.98 -9.91 -14.45
N ALA A 18 2.73 -8.63 -14.74
CA ALA A 18 1.51 -7.89 -14.44
C ALA A 18 0.24 -8.71 -14.77
N GLY A 19 -0.30 -9.35 -13.74
CA GLY A 19 -1.65 -9.87 -13.65
C GLY A 19 -2.17 -9.40 -12.30
N ALA A 20 -3.45 -9.05 -12.21
CA ALA A 20 -4.09 -8.60 -10.98
C ALA A 20 -3.60 -9.46 -9.81
N SER A 21 -2.86 -8.85 -8.88
CA SER A 21 -2.36 -9.52 -7.68
C SER A 21 -3.53 -10.24 -7.04
N GLU A 22 -3.40 -11.55 -6.78
CA GLU A 22 -4.43 -12.31 -6.07
C GLU A 22 -4.87 -11.51 -4.83
N PRO A 23 -6.17 -11.39 -4.56
CA PRO A 23 -6.64 -10.63 -3.41
C PRO A 23 -6.00 -11.22 -2.15
N VAL A 24 -5.08 -10.46 -1.55
CA VAL A 24 -4.48 -10.82 -0.27
C VAL A 24 -5.53 -10.56 0.79
N PHE A 25 -6.17 -11.63 1.25
CA PHE A 25 -7.13 -11.58 2.34
C PHE A 25 -6.36 -11.63 3.67
N GLU A 26 -6.51 -10.59 4.48
CA GLU A 26 -6.00 -10.56 5.85
C GLU A 26 -6.84 -11.48 6.76
N THR A 27 -6.20 -12.17 7.71
CA THR A 27 -6.94 -12.91 8.74
C THR A 27 -7.56 -11.95 9.75
N ASP A 28 -8.59 -12.38 10.47
CA ASP A 28 -9.20 -11.59 11.55
C ASP A 28 -8.17 -11.19 12.62
N GLU A 29 -7.19 -12.06 12.89
CA GLU A 29 -6.09 -11.80 13.80
C GLU A 29 -5.15 -10.70 13.28
N GLN A 30 -4.74 -10.77 12.02
CA GLN A 30 -3.93 -9.74 11.37
C GLN A 30 -4.66 -8.39 11.34
N PHE A 31 -5.96 -8.41 11.05
CA PHE A 31 -6.79 -7.22 11.07
C PHE A 31 -6.88 -6.60 12.47
N ALA A 32 -7.15 -7.41 13.49
CA ALA A 32 -7.26 -6.96 14.87
C ALA A 32 -5.94 -6.39 15.40
N ALA A 33 -4.82 -7.11 15.18
CA ALA A 33 -3.49 -6.67 15.57
C ALA A 33 -3.09 -5.38 14.86
N GLY A 34 -3.25 -5.31 13.54
CA GLY A 34 -2.95 -4.11 12.77
C GLY A 34 -3.84 -2.91 13.14
N ARG A 35 -5.10 -3.14 13.49
CA ARG A 35 -6.00 -2.08 13.99
C ARG A 35 -5.53 -1.51 15.33
N ALA A 36 -5.18 -2.36 16.29
CA ALA A 36 -4.71 -1.92 17.60
C ALA A 36 -3.45 -1.05 17.47
N LEU A 37 -2.49 -1.48 16.66
CA LEU A 37 -1.25 -0.74 16.37
C LEU A 37 -1.52 0.60 15.67
N ARG A 38 -2.43 0.61 14.69
CA ARG A 38 -2.88 1.85 14.05
C ARG A 38 -3.45 2.83 15.09
N ASP A 39 -4.30 2.36 15.99
CA ASP A 39 -4.94 3.22 17.00
C ASP A 39 -3.91 3.80 17.98
N GLU A 40 -2.89 3.01 18.37
CA GLU A 40 -1.71 3.50 19.10
C GLU A 40 -0.95 4.57 18.32
N GLY A 41 -0.69 4.34 17.03
CA GLY A 41 -0.03 5.31 16.16
C GLY A 41 -0.83 6.61 16.01
N MET A 42 -2.16 6.53 15.89
CA MET A 42 -3.03 7.71 15.88
C MET A 42 -3.03 8.46 17.21
N LYS A 43 -2.90 7.76 18.35
CA LYS A 43 -2.75 8.39 19.66
C LYS A 43 -1.43 9.15 19.75
N ALA A 44 -0.32 8.54 19.32
CA ALA A 44 0.99 9.19 19.27
C ALA A 44 1.00 10.42 18.36
N PHE A 45 0.39 10.33 17.18
CA PHE A 45 0.27 11.45 16.26
C PHE A 45 -0.49 12.63 16.87
N ARG A 46 -1.64 12.37 17.51
CA ARG A 46 -2.43 13.40 18.21
C ARG A 46 -1.69 14.00 19.41
N ALA A 47 -0.77 13.27 20.01
CA ALA A 47 0.11 13.77 21.07
C ALA A 47 1.30 14.60 20.53
N GLY A 48 1.41 14.77 19.21
CA GLY A 48 2.51 15.51 18.59
C GLY A 48 3.81 14.72 18.48
N ASP A 49 3.76 13.39 18.57
CA ASP A 49 4.91 12.50 18.38
C ASP A 49 4.82 11.76 17.04
N PRO A 50 5.23 12.41 15.93
CA PRO A 50 5.19 11.80 14.60
C PRO A 50 6.15 10.60 14.48
N LYS A 51 7.22 10.55 15.28
CA LYS A 51 8.19 9.45 15.23
C LYS A 51 7.60 8.17 15.83
N ALA A 52 6.99 8.27 17.01
CA ALA A 52 6.27 7.15 17.60
C ALA A 52 5.05 6.75 16.76
N ALA A 53 4.36 7.72 16.16
CA ALA A 53 3.27 7.44 15.23
C ALA A 53 3.75 6.62 14.03
N LEU A 54 4.85 7.03 13.40
CA LEU A 54 5.42 6.35 12.22
C LEU A 54 5.74 4.89 12.56
N LEU A 55 6.48 4.67 13.66
CA LEU A 55 6.85 3.32 14.11
C LEU A 55 5.61 2.42 14.25
N LYS A 56 4.54 2.94 14.87
CA LYS A 56 3.30 2.19 15.07
C LYS A 56 2.54 1.91 13.78
N MET A 57 2.61 2.81 12.80
CA MET A 57 2.04 2.57 11.47
C MET A 57 2.82 1.50 10.70
N GLU A 58 4.16 1.47 10.83
CA GLU A 58 5.01 0.43 10.25
C GLU A 58 4.76 -0.95 10.90
N GLU A 59 4.63 -0.99 12.24
CA GLU A 59 4.23 -2.20 12.96
C GLU A 59 2.84 -2.68 12.49
N ALA A 60 1.88 -1.77 12.28
CA ALA A 60 0.58 -2.12 11.72
C ALA A 60 0.68 -2.67 10.28
N LEU A 61 1.57 -2.12 9.45
CA LEU A 61 1.84 -2.62 8.10
C LEU A 61 2.45 -4.02 8.10
N SER A 62 3.28 -4.38 9.08
CA SER A 62 3.82 -5.75 9.17
C SER A 62 2.71 -6.81 9.28
N ASN A 63 1.56 -6.45 9.85
CA ASN A 63 0.37 -7.29 9.91
C ASN A 63 -0.51 -7.18 8.66
N ARG A 64 -0.47 -6.03 7.98
CA ARG A 64 -1.38 -5.64 6.88
C ARG A 64 -0.60 -4.96 5.74
N PRO A 65 0.31 -5.67 5.05
CA PRO A 65 1.36 -5.06 4.22
C PRO A 65 0.86 -4.27 3.01
N ASN A 66 -0.33 -4.61 2.50
CA ASN A 66 -0.93 -3.94 1.34
C ASN A 66 -2.03 -2.92 1.73
N ASN A 67 -2.17 -2.60 3.01
CA ASN A 67 -3.18 -1.64 3.45
C ASN A 67 -2.81 -0.23 2.99
N THR A 68 -3.52 0.26 1.97
CA THR A 68 -3.24 1.56 1.36
C THR A 68 -3.42 2.72 2.34
N GLN A 69 -4.37 2.65 3.27
CA GLN A 69 -4.55 3.70 4.26
C GLN A 69 -3.34 3.82 5.20
N LEU A 70 -2.78 2.69 5.65
CA LEU A 70 -1.56 2.67 6.46
C LEU A 70 -0.35 3.15 5.67
N LEU A 71 -0.17 2.67 4.44
CA LEU A 71 0.89 3.15 3.54
C LEU A 71 0.83 4.67 3.33
N GLY A 72 -0.36 5.22 3.09
CA GLY A 72 -0.56 6.67 2.96
C GLY A 72 -0.14 7.45 4.20
N PHE A 73 -0.44 6.92 5.39
CA PHE A 73 -0.01 7.52 6.67
C PHE A 73 1.51 7.44 6.87
N VAL A 74 2.14 6.31 6.52
CA VAL A 74 3.59 6.16 6.58
C VAL A 74 4.28 7.16 5.66
N ILE A 75 3.82 7.31 4.41
CA ILE A 75 4.38 8.31 3.49
C ILE A 75 4.26 9.72 4.09
N PHE A 76 3.09 10.08 4.59
CA PHE A 76 2.86 11.40 5.19
C PHE A 76 3.80 11.67 6.38
N LEU A 77 3.91 10.71 7.31
CA LEU A 77 4.76 10.86 8.51
C LEU A 77 6.25 10.85 8.15
N ALA A 78 6.67 10.00 7.22
CA ALA A 78 8.06 9.95 6.76
C ALA A 78 8.46 11.26 6.06
N VAL A 79 7.58 11.83 5.23
CA VAL A 79 7.79 13.17 4.65
C VAL A 79 7.89 14.25 5.73
N GLN A 80 7.01 14.22 6.73
CA GLN A 80 7.06 15.17 7.86
C GLN A 80 8.36 15.06 8.67
N LEU A 81 8.96 13.87 8.73
CA LEU A 81 10.17 13.56 9.46
C LEU A 81 11.46 13.68 8.62
N ASP A 82 11.35 14.12 7.36
CA ASP A 82 12.49 14.21 6.42
C ASP A 82 13.16 12.84 6.16
N ASP A 83 12.41 11.74 6.30
CA ASP A 83 12.90 10.37 6.09
C ASP A 83 12.62 9.91 4.65
N GLY A 84 13.52 10.29 3.75
CA GLY A 84 13.38 10.02 2.32
C GLY A 84 13.37 8.54 1.94
N ASP A 85 14.09 7.69 2.68
CA ASP A 85 14.15 6.26 2.36
C ASP A 85 12.83 5.57 2.70
N ARG A 86 12.29 5.78 3.91
CA ARG A 86 10.97 5.26 4.29
C ARG A 86 9.86 5.82 3.41
N ALA A 87 9.92 7.12 3.10
CA ALA A 87 8.93 7.76 2.26
C ALA A 87 8.91 7.13 0.85
N ALA A 88 10.08 6.88 0.25
CA ALA A 88 10.20 6.27 -1.07
C ALA A 88 9.73 4.81 -1.09
N GLU A 89 10.07 4.02 -0.07
CA GLU A 89 9.63 2.62 0.03
C GLU A 89 8.11 2.52 0.11
N ALA A 90 7.49 3.24 1.06
CA ALA A 90 6.04 3.24 1.22
C ALA A 90 5.31 3.82 -0.01
N ALA A 91 5.87 4.85 -0.64
CA ALA A 91 5.34 5.43 -1.87
C ALA A 91 5.37 4.44 -3.04
N THR A 92 6.40 3.60 -3.13
CA THR A 92 6.51 2.55 -4.16
C THR A 92 5.43 1.51 -3.99
N LEU A 93 5.21 1.01 -2.77
CA LEU A 93 4.12 0.06 -2.47
C LEU A 93 2.74 0.68 -2.72
N TYR A 94 2.57 1.95 -2.35
CA TYR A 94 1.33 2.68 -2.59
C TYR A 94 1.05 2.84 -4.09
N ALA A 95 2.06 3.15 -4.90
CA ALA A 95 1.94 3.18 -6.36
C ALA A 95 1.59 1.80 -6.94
N ALA A 96 2.24 0.74 -6.46
CA ALA A 96 1.98 -0.63 -6.90
C ALA A 96 0.52 -1.08 -6.62
N SER A 97 -0.13 -0.52 -5.60
CA SER A 97 -1.54 -0.75 -5.29
C SER A 97 -2.54 -0.01 -6.21
N GLY A 98 -2.06 0.64 -7.28
CA GLY A 98 -2.89 1.41 -8.20
C GLY A 98 -3.38 2.74 -7.60
N GLN A 99 -2.74 3.22 -6.53
CA GLN A 99 -3.10 4.46 -5.86
C GLN A 99 -2.10 5.58 -6.15
N ALA A 100 -2.53 6.81 -5.90
CA ALA A 100 -1.71 8.01 -6.00
C ALA A 100 -1.98 8.89 -4.77
N PRO A 101 -0.95 9.34 -4.03
CA PRO A 101 -1.14 10.21 -2.87
C PRO A 101 -1.74 11.56 -3.28
N SER A 102 -2.25 12.31 -2.30
CA SER A 102 -2.72 13.68 -2.55
C SER A 102 -1.58 14.59 -3.03
N ASP A 103 -1.93 15.70 -3.69
CA ASP A 103 -0.95 16.66 -4.20
C ASP A 103 -0.02 17.21 -3.11
N GLY A 104 -0.51 17.32 -1.86
CA GLY A 104 0.30 17.73 -0.72
C GLY A 104 1.43 16.74 -0.40
N ILE A 105 1.10 15.44 -0.39
CA ILE A 105 2.09 14.38 -0.16
C ILE A 105 3.05 14.29 -1.35
N GLN A 106 2.55 14.37 -2.59
CA GLN A 106 3.38 14.39 -3.79
C GLN A 106 4.37 15.57 -3.80
N ARG A 107 3.94 16.75 -3.36
CA ARG A 107 4.82 17.91 -3.21
C ARG A 107 5.92 17.66 -2.19
N GLY A 108 5.57 17.12 -1.02
CA GLY A 108 6.56 16.76 0.01
C GLY A 108 7.58 15.74 -0.49
N LEU A 109 7.12 14.69 -1.17
CA LEU A 109 8.00 13.71 -1.83
C LEU A 109 8.92 14.35 -2.86
N SER A 110 8.42 15.28 -3.69
CA SER A 110 9.22 15.97 -4.70
C SER A 110 10.31 16.87 -4.14
N GLN A 111 10.12 17.37 -2.91
CA GLN A 111 11.09 18.23 -2.21
C GLN A 111 12.12 17.40 -1.45
N LEU A 112 11.70 16.25 -0.92
CA LEU A 112 12.51 15.34 -0.10
C LEU A 112 13.40 14.41 -0.94
N LEU A 113 12.87 13.89 -2.05
CA LEU A 113 13.53 12.85 -2.82
C LEU A 113 14.36 13.41 -3.97
N ALA A 114 15.52 12.82 -4.20
CA ALA A 114 16.30 13.05 -5.41
C ALA A 114 15.52 12.63 -6.66
N ALA A 115 15.84 13.25 -7.80
CA ALA A 115 15.11 13.06 -9.06
C ALA A 115 15.04 11.59 -9.48
N GLU A 116 16.09 10.82 -9.21
CA GLU A 116 16.22 9.40 -9.53
C GLU A 116 15.16 8.54 -8.81
N LYS A 117 14.74 8.95 -7.61
CA LYS A 117 13.66 8.29 -6.84
C LYS A 117 12.30 8.92 -7.13
N TRP A 118 12.23 10.24 -7.26
CA TRP A 118 10.96 10.96 -7.44
C TRP A 118 10.32 10.74 -8.82
N VAL A 119 11.09 10.83 -9.90
CA VAL A 119 10.53 10.78 -11.27
C VAL A 119 9.77 9.47 -11.54
N PRO A 120 10.31 8.28 -11.22
CA PRO A 120 9.57 7.03 -11.41
C PRO A 120 8.25 6.97 -10.61
N LEU A 121 8.26 7.44 -9.36
CA LEU A 121 7.07 7.48 -8.51
C LEU A 121 5.99 8.41 -9.09
N LYS A 122 6.38 9.61 -9.52
CA LYS A 122 5.48 10.56 -10.17
C LYS A 122 4.82 9.95 -11.40
N THR A 123 5.59 9.32 -12.28
CA THR A 123 5.07 8.65 -13.48
C THR A 123 4.06 7.55 -13.11
N ALA A 124 4.34 6.75 -12.09
CA ALA A 124 3.42 5.70 -11.63
C ALA A 124 2.12 6.29 -11.06
N PHE A 125 2.20 7.36 -10.26
CA PHE A 125 1.03 8.06 -9.72
C PHE A 125 0.15 8.65 -10.83
N GLU A 126 0.75 9.26 -11.84
CA GLU A 126 0.02 9.80 -12.99
C GLU A 126 -0.71 8.69 -13.78
N ALA A 127 -0.05 7.56 -14.00
CA ALA A 127 -0.67 6.39 -14.63
C ALA A 127 -1.86 5.85 -13.82
N ASN A 128 -1.71 5.79 -12.49
CA ASN A 128 -2.77 5.35 -11.58
C ASN A 128 -3.97 6.29 -11.55
N LEU A 129 -3.75 7.61 -11.61
CA LEU A 129 -4.84 8.58 -11.72
C LEU A 129 -5.58 8.46 -13.06
N ALA A 130 -4.84 8.24 -14.16
CA ALA A 130 -5.41 8.09 -15.49
C ALA A 130 -6.23 6.79 -15.66
N SER A 131 -5.92 5.74 -14.91
CA SER A 131 -6.65 4.47 -14.96
C SER A 131 -7.97 4.49 -14.17
N LYS A 132 -8.03 5.23 -13.06
CA LYS A 132 -9.25 5.38 -12.23
C LYS A 132 -10.44 5.97 -12.97
N GLY A 133 -10.20 6.79 -14.00
CA GLY A 133 -11.25 7.37 -14.85
C GLY A 133 -11.77 6.43 -15.96
N LYS A 134 -11.26 5.20 -16.08
CA LYS A 134 -11.53 4.28 -17.21
C LYS A 134 -12.21 2.97 -16.79
N ALA A 135 -12.82 2.91 -15.61
CA ALA A 135 -13.60 1.74 -15.20
C ALA A 135 -14.89 1.64 -16.04
N THR A 136 -14.77 1.11 -17.26
CA THR A 136 -15.91 0.69 -18.07
C THR A 136 -16.46 -0.58 -17.44
N LEU A 137 -17.51 -0.46 -16.63
CA LEU A 137 -18.31 -1.60 -16.21
C LEU A 137 -19.07 -2.12 -17.44
N VAL A 138 -18.48 -3.07 -18.16
CA VAL A 138 -19.21 -3.84 -19.17
C VAL A 138 -20.11 -4.83 -18.42
N TYR A 139 -21.30 -4.39 -18.05
CA TYR A 139 -22.37 -5.32 -17.72
C TYR A 139 -22.89 -5.91 -19.03
N SER A 140 -22.36 -7.08 -19.41
CA SER A 140 -23.10 -7.95 -20.32
C SER A 140 -24.29 -8.50 -19.52
N VAL A 141 -25.40 -7.76 -19.52
CA VAL A 141 -26.68 -8.31 -19.03
C VAL A 141 -27.02 -9.49 -19.96
N PRO A 142 -27.08 -10.72 -19.45
CA PRO A 142 -27.53 -11.86 -20.24
C PRO A 142 -28.91 -11.55 -20.83
N THR A 143 -29.10 -11.79 -22.12
CA THR A 143 -30.33 -11.45 -22.88
C THR A 143 -31.60 -12.13 -22.36
N ASP A 144 -31.48 -13.05 -21.41
CA ASP A 144 -32.54 -13.82 -20.76
C ASP A 144 -33.04 -13.23 -19.43
N ILE A 145 -32.47 -12.12 -18.94
CA ILE A 145 -32.94 -11.46 -17.72
C ILE A 145 -33.87 -10.28 -18.08
N LYS A 146 -35.18 -10.44 -17.83
CA LYS A 146 -36.13 -9.32 -17.81
C LYS A 146 -36.10 -8.65 -16.43
N LEU A 147 -35.82 -7.35 -16.40
CA LEU A 147 -36.09 -6.51 -15.23
C LEU A 147 -37.61 -6.49 -15.01
N ILE A 148 -38.07 -6.98 -13.86
CA ILE A 148 -39.44 -6.80 -13.40
C ILE A 148 -39.41 -5.57 -12.49
N GLU A 149 -40.11 -4.51 -12.90
CA GLU A 149 -40.31 -3.32 -12.05
C GLU A 149 -41.12 -3.72 -10.80
N GLY A 150 -40.64 -3.30 -9.63
CA GLY A 150 -41.35 -3.35 -8.36
C GLY A 150 -41.44 -1.95 -7.76
#